data_AF-A0A7U6QL43-F1
#
_entry.id   AF-A0A7U6QL43-F1
#
_cell.length_a   1.000
_cell.length_b   1.000
_cell.length_c   1.000
_cell.angle_alpha   90.00
_cell.angle_beta   90.00
_cell.angle_gamma   90.00
#
_symmetry.space_group_name_H-M   'P 1'
#
loop_
_entity.id
_entity.type
_entity.pdbx_description
1 polymer ?
#
loop_
_entity_poly.entity_id
_entity_poly.type
_entity_poly.pdbx_seq_one_letter_code
_entity_poly.pdbx_strand_id
1 'polypeptide(L)'
;MFENFISLGSNCLVASALGKYGLRSTSGPFDWCTSNFMEGVIPILENNFEDFLSYEHLVITDDKTVFDDIKYKINYNHDINESLEAEYMDMYQKYQRRITRFQEMVKDPTCFVRGCWSMEELSSLLGQEDRIDGAIKFNPKNEIVFVIPRFIYEQNPIKLNKKIFIVDTEISGFALGREEARGFFDTNSELVDFCIANYDTNKRKDNMIFDLQSELKIARNSYTDLGLQKQIENLKLQITLKNKANNQLNSRLTRWMKVLNIDYCSLEFPEKVSIYGCGAIGRVFYNHIKDHTQVIEFIDQMPRQQYYDSVPVVKPLDSNCDRDTLLIIIPSYDYDNIVVRLQNILGFQPSAISLESFLDKGTVIDENF
;
A
#
# COMPACT_ATOMS: atom_id res chain seq x y z
N MET A 1 34.56 10.04 -12.30
CA MET A 1 33.84 10.93 -11.39
C MET A 1 32.56 11.33 -12.08
N PHE A 2 31.45 11.34 -11.35
CA PHE A 2 30.14 11.75 -11.84
C PHE A 2 29.90 13.23 -11.50
N GLU A 3 29.17 13.91 -12.37
CA GLU A 3 28.69 15.27 -12.14
C GLU A 3 27.41 15.28 -11.31
N ASN A 4 26.63 14.19 -11.38
CA ASN A 4 25.34 14.06 -10.72
C ASN A 4 25.13 12.68 -10.09
N PHE A 5 24.50 12.65 -8.92
CA PHE A 5 23.82 11.47 -8.39
C PHE A 5 22.32 11.73 -8.41
N ILE A 6 21.55 10.86 -9.06
CA ILE A 6 20.11 11.05 -9.24
C ILE A 6 19.36 9.81 -8.77
N SER A 7 18.36 10.00 -7.91
CA SER A 7 17.44 8.94 -7.53
C SER A 7 16.51 8.62 -8.70
N LEU A 8 16.38 7.32 -9.03
CA LEU A 8 15.31 6.79 -9.88
C LEU A 8 14.15 6.22 -9.05
N GLY A 9 14.07 6.60 -7.77
CA GLY A 9 12.95 6.29 -6.89
C GLY A 9 12.95 4.85 -6.37
N SER A 10 11.77 4.24 -6.42
CA SER A 10 11.25 3.12 -5.63
C SER A 10 10.48 3.63 -4.42
N ASN A 11 11.07 4.59 -3.71
CA ASN A 11 10.44 5.41 -2.68
C ASN A 11 11.36 6.60 -2.33
N CYS A 12 10.95 7.42 -1.37
CA CYS A 12 11.67 8.62 -0.95
C CYS A 12 12.96 8.37 -0.15
N LEU A 13 13.27 7.12 0.21
CA LEU A 13 14.41 6.77 1.04
C LEU A 13 15.73 7.01 0.30
N VAL A 14 15.80 6.67 -0.98
CA VAL A 14 16.99 6.90 -1.82
C VAL A 14 17.32 8.39 -1.88
N ALA A 15 16.34 9.25 -2.15
CA ALA A 15 16.54 10.69 -2.22
C ALA A 15 16.95 11.29 -0.85
N SER A 16 16.37 10.77 0.24
CA SER A 16 16.70 11.17 1.61
C SER A 16 18.14 10.81 1.99
N ALA A 17 18.57 9.59 1.68
CA ALA A 17 19.94 9.13 1.91
C ALA A 17 20.96 9.90 1.04
N LEU A 18 20.67 10.12 -0.24
CA LEU A 18 21.51 10.97 -1.10
C LEU A 18 21.65 12.39 -0.55
N GLY A 19 20.58 12.95 0.04
CA GLY A 19 20.61 14.24 0.74
C GLY A 19 21.58 14.22 1.93
N LYS A 20 21.46 13.23 2.82
CA LYS A 20 22.33 13.07 3.99
C LYS A 20 23.81 13.06 3.66
N TYR A 21 24.21 12.41 2.57
CA TYR A 21 25.61 12.29 2.17
C TYR A 21 26.12 13.45 1.29
N GLY A 22 25.27 14.45 1.00
CA GLY A 22 25.59 15.60 0.15
C GLY A 22 25.66 15.25 -1.35
N LEU A 23 25.10 14.12 -1.77
CA LEU A 23 25.15 13.64 -3.15
C LEU A 23 24.03 14.24 -4.01
N ARG A 24 22.94 14.68 -3.36
CA ARG A 24 21.76 15.23 -4.03
C ARG A 24 21.88 16.75 -4.20
N SER A 25 21.99 17.22 -5.43
CA SER A 25 22.02 18.65 -5.77
C SER A 25 20.62 19.26 -5.98
N THR A 26 19.63 18.44 -6.32
CA THR A 26 18.27 18.90 -6.59
C THR A 26 17.24 17.78 -6.41
N SER A 27 15.96 18.15 -6.34
CA SER A 27 14.88 17.16 -6.34
C SER A 27 14.56 16.66 -7.75
N GLY A 28 14.60 15.35 -7.94
CA GLY A 28 14.26 14.66 -9.19
C GLY A 28 12.77 14.34 -9.36
N PRO A 29 12.36 13.85 -10.54
CA PRO A 29 10.97 13.46 -10.83
C PRO A 29 10.50 12.21 -10.07
N PHE A 30 11.41 11.41 -9.52
CA PHE A 30 11.08 10.17 -8.81
C PHE A 30 11.41 10.21 -7.30
N ASP A 31 11.75 11.39 -6.76
CA ASP A 31 12.24 11.52 -5.38
C ASP A 31 11.13 11.33 -4.32
N TRP A 32 9.89 11.64 -4.64
CA TRP A 32 8.80 11.77 -3.67
C TRP A 32 7.59 10.91 -4.01
N CYS A 33 7.81 9.84 -4.77
CA CYS A 33 6.78 8.89 -5.16
C CYS A 33 7.27 7.45 -4.96
N THR A 34 6.34 6.53 -4.85
CA THR A 34 6.60 5.08 -4.94
C THR A 34 6.38 4.66 -6.38
N SER A 35 7.33 3.96 -6.98
CA SER A 35 7.29 3.65 -8.41
C SER A 35 7.74 2.22 -8.69
N ASN A 36 7.13 1.57 -9.69
CA ASN A 36 7.66 0.34 -10.28
C ASN A 36 8.79 0.68 -11.26
N PHE A 37 9.93 -0.02 -11.19
CA PHE A 37 11.04 0.27 -12.08
C PHE A 37 10.77 -0.09 -13.54
N MET A 38 10.35 -1.33 -13.81
CA MET A 38 10.24 -1.86 -15.17
C MET A 38 8.96 -1.46 -15.90
N GLU A 39 7.88 -1.20 -15.16
CA GLU A 39 6.56 -0.83 -15.70
C GLU A 39 6.28 0.68 -15.59
N GLY A 40 7.04 1.41 -14.78
CA GLY A 40 6.89 2.85 -14.60
C GLY A 40 8.10 3.63 -15.06
N VAL A 41 9.18 3.56 -14.29
CA VAL A 41 10.36 4.42 -14.49
C VAL A 41 11.01 4.19 -15.86
N ILE A 42 11.26 2.94 -16.25
CA ILE A 42 11.90 2.64 -17.54
C ILE A 42 11.04 3.14 -18.72
N PRO A 43 9.74 2.81 -18.83
CA PRO A 43 8.87 3.37 -19.89
C PRO A 43 8.86 4.90 -19.94
N ILE A 44 8.82 5.58 -18.78
CA ILE A 44 8.87 7.05 -18.70
C ILE A 44 10.19 7.59 -19.26
N LEU A 45 11.31 6.93 -18.99
CA LEU A 45 12.60 7.35 -19.54
C LEU A 45 12.67 7.08 -21.06
N GLU A 46 12.17 5.93 -21.50
CA GLU A 46 12.17 5.50 -22.91
C GLU A 46 11.35 6.44 -23.80
N ASN A 47 10.21 6.93 -23.33
CA ASN A 47 9.33 7.85 -24.07
C ASN A 47 9.53 9.32 -23.71
N ASN A 48 10.59 9.65 -22.97
CA ASN A 48 10.95 11.02 -22.62
C ASN A 48 9.84 11.77 -21.85
N PHE A 49 9.27 11.12 -20.83
CA PHE A 49 8.23 11.66 -19.93
C PHE A 49 6.91 12.00 -20.62
N GLU A 50 6.60 11.35 -21.74
CA GLU A 50 5.30 11.45 -22.39
C GLU A 50 4.18 11.04 -21.41
N ASP A 51 3.09 11.81 -21.36
CA ASP A 51 1.96 11.64 -20.43
C ASP A 51 2.31 11.57 -18.93
N PHE A 52 3.50 12.00 -18.53
CA PHE A 52 3.88 12.02 -17.12
C PHE A 52 2.98 12.99 -16.34
N LEU A 53 2.26 12.46 -15.33
CA LEU A 53 1.23 13.20 -14.58
C LEU A 53 0.09 13.73 -15.47
N SER A 54 -0.27 13.07 -16.57
CA SER A 54 -1.50 13.40 -17.29
C SER A 54 -2.72 13.17 -16.41
N TYR A 55 -3.54 14.21 -16.25
CA TYR A 55 -4.70 14.21 -15.35
C TYR A 55 -5.64 13.02 -15.58
N GLU A 56 -5.88 12.61 -16.83
CA GLU A 56 -6.75 11.47 -17.15
C GLU A 56 -6.27 10.12 -16.62
N HIS A 57 -4.99 10.00 -16.27
CA HIS A 57 -4.41 8.77 -15.71
C HIS A 57 -4.30 8.83 -14.18
N LEU A 58 -4.71 9.92 -13.54
CA LEU A 58 -4.61 10.08 -12.09
C LEU A 58 -5.89 9.64 -11.39
N VAL A 59 -5.75 8.77 -10.39
CA VAL A 59 -6.86 8.24 -9.60
C VAL A 59 -6.59 8.47 -8.11
N ILE A 60 -7.48 9.21 -7.44
CA ILE A 60 -7.40 9.43 -6.00
C ILE A 60 -7.71 8.12 -5.26
N THR A 61 -6.92 7.82 -4.24
CA THR A 61 -7.14 6.63 -3.39
C THR A 61 -8.19 6.92 -2.29
N ASP A 62 -8.45 5.96 -1.40
CA ASP A 62 -9.30 6.21 -0.23
C ASP A 62 -8.75 7.33 0.68
N ASP A 63 -7.43 7.56 0.64
CA ASP A 63 -6.80 8.76 1.19
C ASP A 63 -6.81 9.87 0.13
N LYS A 64 -7.57 10.94 0.40
CA LYS A 64 -7.75 12.09 -0.50
C LYS A 64 -6.45 12.85 -0.82
N THR A 65 -5.39 12.60 -0.06
CA THR A 65 -4.08 13.21 -0.26
C THR A 65 -3.10 12.31 -1.02
N VAL A 66 -3.53 11.10 -1.38
CA VAL A 66 -2.75 10.11 -2.12
C VAL A 66 -3.46 9.77 -3.42
N PHE A 67 -2.71 9.74 -4.51
CA PHE A 67 -3.24 9.39 -5.83
C PHE A 67 -2.25 8.53 -6.61
N ASP A 68 -2.79 7.74 -7.52
CA ASP A 68 -2.04 6.84 -8.39
C ASP A 68 -2.08 7.32 -9.83
N ASP A 69 -0.95 7.26 -10.52
CA ASP A 69 -0.88 7.22 -11.98
C ASP A 69 -1.05 5.78 -12.43
N ILE A 70 -2.20 5.46 -13.00
CA ILE A 70 -2.53 4.10 -13.42
C ILE A 70 -1.79 3.66 -14.68
N LYS A 71 -1.29 4.61 -15.49
CA LYS A 71 -0.54 4.31 -16.72
C LYS A 71 0.86 3.82 -16.37
N TYR A 72 1.55 4.54 -15.51
CA TYR A 72 2.93 4.24 -15.11
C TYR A 72 3.07 3.54 -13.76
N LYS A 73 1.95 3.25 -13.10
CA LYS A 73 1.92 2.58 -11.78
C LYS A 73 2.80 3.32 -10.76
N ILE A 74 2.64 4.64 -10.69
CA ILE A 74 3.33 5.50 -9.74
C ILE A 74 2.33 5.97 -8.69
N ASN A 75 2.66 5.78 -7.42
CA ASN A 75 1.89 6.30 -6.30
C ASN A 75 2.53 7.58 -5.75
N TYR A 76 1.73 8.63 -5.61
CA TYR A 76 2.14 9.93 -5.09
C TYR A 76 1.47 10.17 -3.75
N ASN A 77 2.27 10.23 -2.69
CA ASN A 77 1.83 10.27 -1.30
C ASN A 77 2.31 11.51 -0.53
N HIS A 78 2.95 12.46 -1.21
CA HIS A 78 3.58 13.63 -0.60
C HIS A 78 3.32 14.94 -1.34
N ASP A 79 2.53 14.91 -2.42
CA ASP A 79 2.47 16.01 -3.38
C ASP A 79 1.29 16.96 -3.21
N ILE A 80 0.23 16.53 -2.53
CA ILE A 80 -1.00 17.31 -2.27
C ILE A 80 -1.38 17.24 -0.78
N ASN A 81 -2.12 18.24 -0.31
CA ASN A 81 -2.55 18.36 1.09
C ASN A 81 -4.08 18.39 1.25
N GLU A 82 -4.81 18.86 0.24
CA GLU A 82 -6.26 19.07 0.28
C GLU A 82 -6.98 18.20 -0.74
N SER A 83 -6.72 18.42 -2.03
CA SER A 83 -7.27 17.60 -3.10
C SER A 83 -6.46 17.70 -4.39
N LEU A 84 -6.53 16.65 -5.21
CA LEU A 84 -5.85 16.61 -6.50
C LEU A 84 -6.37 17.71 -7.43
N GLU A 85 -7.68 17.94 -7.47
CA GLU A 85 -8.30 18.96 -8.33
C GLU A 85 -7.75 20.36 -8.06
N ALA A 86 -7.60 20.71 -6.78
CA ALA A 86 -7.15 22.04 -6.38
C ALA A 86 -5.65 22.26 -6.62
N GLU A 87 -4.83 21.23 -6.37
CA GLU A 87 -3.37 21.36 -6.36
C GLU A 87 -2.69 20.82 -7.65
N TYR A 88 -3.46 20.20 -8.56
CA TYR A 88 -2.91 19.55 -9.75
C TYR A 88 -2.03 20.47 -10.59
N MET A 89 -2.48 21.69 -10.89
CA MET A 89 -1.75 22.57 -11.81
C MET A 89 -0.39 22.99 -11.24
N ASP A 90 -0.34 23.31 -9.95
CA ASP A 90 0.89 23.69 -9.26
C ASP A 90 1.86 22.50 -9.15
N MET A 91 1.30 21.33 -8.82
CA MET A 91 2.05 20.08 -8.80
C MET A 91 2.61 19.72 -10.18
N TYR A 92 1.79 19.78 -11.22
CA TYR A 92 2.19 19.48 -12.60
C TYR A 92 3.33 20.40 -13.04
N GLN A 93 3.18 21.72 -12.87
CA GLN A 93 4.24 22.67 -13.18
C GLN A 93 5.52 22.43 -12.37
N LYS A 94 5.39 22.05 -11.09
CA LYS A 94 6.52 21.67 -10.23
C LYS A 94 7.28 20.48 -10.82
N TYR A 95 6.58 19.44 -11.27
CA TYR A 95 7.21 18.27 -11.89
C TYR A 95 7.78 18.58 -13.27
N GLN A 96 7.12 19.40 -14.10
CA GLN A 96 7.69 19.83 -15.38
C GLN A 96 9.05 20.53 -15.21
N ARG A 97 9.19 21.41 -14.20
CA ARG A 97 10.50 22.01 -13.87
C ARG A 97 11.55 20.97 -13.44
N ARG A 98 11.13 19.92 -12.71
CA ARG A 98 12.04 18.83 -12.30
C ARG A 98 12.46 17.98 -13.48
N ILE A 99 11.54 17.69 -14.41
CA ILE A 99 11.80 16.93 -15.64
C ILE A 99 12.77 17.69 -16.54
N THR A 100 12.54 18.98 -16.80
CA THR A 100 13.47 19.80 -17.59
C THR A 100 14.87 19.80 -16.98
N ARG A 101 14.97 19.97 -15.65
CA ARG A 101 16.27 19.92 -14.96
C ARG A 101 16.93 18.55 -15.06
N PHE A 102 16.15 17.48 -14.85
CA PHE A 102 16.62 16.11 -14.99
C PHE A 102 17.21 15.89 -16.39
N GLN A 103 16.46 16.23 -17.44
CA GLN A 103 16.87 16.09 -18.84
C GLN A 103 18.16 16.85 -19.17
N GLU A 104 18.40 18.01 -18.55
CA GLU A 104 19.68 18.72 -18.69
C GLU A 104 20.81 18.04 -17.92
N MET A 105 20.59 17.64 -16.67
CA MET A 105 21.62 17.03 -15.82
C MET A 105 22.13 15.70 -16.37
N VAL A 106 21.24 14.86 -16.94
CA VAL A 106 21.61 13.53 -17.43
C VAL A 106 22.47 13.55 -18.69
N LYS A 107 22.64 14.73 -19.32
CA LYS A 107 23.61 14.95 -20.41
C LYS A 107 25.05 14.96 -19.92
N ASP A 108 25.27 15.16 -18.63
CA ASP A 108 26.57 15.02 -17.97
C ASP A 108 26.72 13.63 -17.32
N PRO A 109 27.96 13.15 -17.05
CA PRO A 109 28.20 11.86 -16.41
C PRO A 109 27.41 11.72 -15.10
N THR A 110 26.42 10.83 -15.09
CA THR A 110 25.45 10.70 -14.00
C THR A 110 25.44 9.28 -13.44
N CYS A 111 25.46 9.17 -12.12
CA CYS A 111 25.18 7.91 -11.42
C CYS A 111 23.72 7.90 -10.97
N PHE A 112 22.93 7.04 -11.59
CA PHE A 112 21.56 6.77 -11.16
C PHE A 112 21.56 5.79 -9.99
N VAL A 113 20.72 6.05 -9.00
CA VAL A 113 20.57 5.18 -7.84
C VAL A 113 19.13 4.71 -7.77
N ARG A 114 18.91 3.38 -7.80
CA ARG A 114 17.60 2.76 -7.70
C ARG A 114 17.54 1.88 -6.46
N GLY A 115 16.59 2.16 -5.57
CA GLY A 115 16.23 1.22 -4.50
C GLY A 115 15.44 0.05 -5.07
N CYS A 116 15.61 -1.16 -4.52
CA CYS A 116 14.81 -2.32 -4.92
C CYS A 116 14.18 -2.96 -3.68
N TRP A 117 12.88 -2.76 -3.48
CA TRP A 117 12.17 -3.10 -2.24
C TRP A 117 11.23 -4.31 -2.35
N SER A 118 11.19 -4.98 -3.50
CA SER A 118 10.36 -6.16 -3.70
C SER A 118 11.10 -7.25 -4.47
N MET A 119 10.74 -8.49 -4.16
CA MET A 119 11.22 -9.69 -4.85
C MET A 119 10.84 -9.70 -6.32
N GLU A 120 9.65 -9.19 -6.62
CA GLU A 120 9.12 -9.07 -7.98
C GLU A 120 9.97 -8.11 -8.81
N GLU A 121 10.25 -6.90 -8.28
CA GLU A 121 11.10 -5.94 -8.97
C GLU A 121 12.51 -6.52 -9.15
N LEU A 122 13.08 -7.12 -8.11
CA LEU A 122 14.42 -7.73 -8.19
C LEU A 122 14.51 -8.77 -9.30
N SER A 123 13.52 -9.66 -9.36
CA SER A 123 13.44 -10.70 -10.39
C SER A 123 13.28 -10.11 -11.79
N SER A 124 12.53 -9.02 -11.91
CA SER A 124 12.29 -8.35 -13.19
C SER A 124 13.55 -7.73 -13.83
N LEU A 125 14.63 -7.51 -13.06
CA LEU A 125 15.87 -6.92 -13.57
C LEU A 125 16.69 -7.90 -14.43
N LEU A 126 16.50 -9.21 -14.25
CA LEU A 126 17.27 -10.24 -14.93
C LEU A 126 17.02 -10.21 -16.45
N GLY A 127 18.09 -10.06 -17.23
CA GLY A 127 18.03 -10.04 -18.69
C GLY A 127 17.50 -8.72 -19.26
N GLN A 128 17.35 -7.68 -18.43
CA GLN A 128 16.89 -6.35 -18.84
C GLN A 128 18.03 -5.32 -18.88
N GLU A 129 19.28 -5.72 -18.65
CA GLU A 129 20.42 -4.81 -18.55
C GLU A 129 20.60 -3.92 -19.78
N ASP A 130 20.42 -4.47 -21.00
CA ASP A 130 20.52 -3.70 -22.25
C ASP A 130 19.42 -2.65 -22.38
N ARG A 131 18.20 -2.98 -21.92
CA ARG A 131 17.06 -2.05 -21.91
C ARG A 131 17.29 -0.94 -20.90
N ILE A 132 17.75 -1.29 -19.70
CA ILE A 132 18.11 -0.33 -18.66
C ILE A 132 19.20 0.61 -19.16
N ASP A 133 20.25 0.07 -19.78
CA ASP A 133 21.32 0.87 -20.37
C ASP A 133 20.81 1.79 -21.46
N GLY A 134 19.93 1.29 -22.34
CA GLY A 134 19.27 2.11 -23.36
C GLY A 134 18.49 3.28 -22.76
N ALA A 135 17.70 3.03 -21.71
CA ALA A 135 16.86 4.02 -21.05
C ALA A 135 17.65 5.12 -20.31
N ILE A 136 18.88 4.84 -19.86
CA ILE A 136 19.73 5.82 -19.16
C ILE A 136 20.81 6.44 -20.04
N LYS A 137 20.88 6.07 -21.34
CA LYS A 137 21.96 6.44 -22.28
C LYS A 137 21.93 7.88 -22.78
N PHE A 138 21.59 8.83 -21.91
CA PHE A 138 21.66 10.26 -22.19
C PHE A 138 23.12 10.76 -22.30
N ASN A 139 24.04 10.07 -21.61
CA ASN A 139 25.48 10.24 -21.72
C ASN A 139 26.17 8.86 -21.66
N PRO A 140 27.22 8.59 -22.46
CA PRO A 140 27.91 7.30 -22.47
C PRO A 140 28.62 6.93 -21.16
N LYS A 141 28.80 7.89 -20.24
CA LYS A 141 29.38 7.69 -18.91
C LYS A 141 28.32 7.58 -17.81
N ASN A 142 27.04 7.53 -18.19
CA ASN A 142 25.99 7.26 -17.21
C ASN A 142 26.10 5.83 -16.71
N GLU A 143 25.94 5.66 -15.40
CA GLU A 143 25.89 4.37 -14.74
C GLU A 143 24.65 4.30 -13.87
N ILE A 144 24.19 3.08 -13.58
CA ILE A 144 23.17 2.82 -12.57
C ILE A 144 23.70 1.86 -11.52
N VAL A 145 23.37 2.13 -10.26
CA VAL A 145 23.61 1.23 -9.13
C VAL A 145 22.30 0.89 -8.44
N PHE A 146 22.20 -0.35 -7.97
CA PHE A 146 21.05 -0.83 -7.22
C PHE A 146 21.37 -0.93 -5.74
N VAL A 147 20.48 -0.40 -4.89
CA VAL A 147 20.57 -0.49 -3.44
C VAL A 147 19.44 -1.37 -2.95
N ILE A 148 19.78 -2.52 -2.35
CA ILE A 148 18.84 -3.61 -2.12
C ILE A 148 18.88 -4.00 -0.64
N PRO A 149 17.74 -3.99 0.08
CA PRO A 149 17.68 -4.53 1.43
C PRO A 149 18.13 -5.99 1.48
N ARG A 150 18.94 -6.35 2.49
CA ARG A 150 19.45 -7.73 2.69
C ARG A 150 18.33 -8.77 2.68
N PHE A 151 17.23 -8.50 3.38
CA PHE A 151 16.09 -9.42 3.47
C PHE A 151 15.42 -9.68 2.11
N ILE A 152 15.51 -8.76 1.15
CA ILE A 152 15.05 -8.98 -0.24
C ILE A 152 16.09 -9.80 -1.00
N TYR A 153 17.36 -9.38 -0.95
CA TYR A 153 18.41 -10.04 -1.72
C TYR A 153 18.63 -11.51 -1.32
N GLU A 154 18.64 -11.82 -0.02
CA GLU A 154 18.88 -13.18 0.47
C GLU A 154 17.80 -14.18 0.07
N GLN A 155 16.57 -13.73 -0.19
CA GLN A 155 15.48 -14.58 -0.64
C GLN A 155 15.57 -14.92 -2.13
N ASN A 156 16.21 -14.08 -2.95
CA ASN A 156 16.41 -14.31 -4.38
C ASN A 156 17.68 -13.62 -4.88
N PRO A 157 18.87 -14.18 -4.56
CA PRO A 157 20.13 -13.60 -4.97
C PRO A 157 20.23 -13.59 -6.50
N ILE A 158 20.37 -12.40 -7.07
CA ILE A 158 20.59 -12.23 -8.51
C ILE A 158 22.01 -11.78 -8.81
N LYS A 159 22.48 -12.07 -10.01
CA LYS A 159 23.72 -11.56 -10.57
C LYS A 159 23.40 -10.68 -11.77
N LEU A 160 23.66 -9.39 -11.64
CA LEU A 160 23.53 -8.41 -12.73
C LEU A 160 24.91 -7.97 -13.20
N ASN A 161 25.02 -7.55 -14.46
CA ASN A 161 26.20 -6.82 -14.93
C ASN A 161 26.14 -5.33 -14.52
N LYS A 162 25.75 -5.06 -13.26
CA LYS A 162 25.57 -3.74 -12.64
C LYS A 162 26.01 -3.82 -11.19
N LYS A 163 26.41 -2.68 -10.61
CA LYS A 163 26.80 -2.64 -9.20
C LYS A 163 25.55 -2.79 -8.32
N ILE A 164 25.61 -3.72 -7.39
CA ILE A 164 24.58 -3.97 -6.37
C ILE A 164 25.22 -3.71 -5.02
N PHE A 165 24.56 -2.89 -4.21
CA PHE A 165 24.93 -2.65 -2.82
C PHE A 165 23.82 -3.16 -1.91
N ILE A 166 24.19 -4.02 -0.97
CA ILE A 166 23.25 -4.64 -0.04
C ILE A 166 23.26 -3.84 1.27
N VAL A 167 22.09 -3.41 1.72
CA VAL A 167 21.93 -2.64 2.96
C VAL A 167 21.08 -3.39 3.98
N ASP A 168 21.43 -3.23 5.25
CA ASP A 168 20.61 -3.67 6.37
C ASP A 168 19.58 -2.59 6.74
N THR A 169 18.34 -3.00 6.95
CA THR A 169 17.21 -2.14 7.35
C THR A 169 16.37 -2.91 8.37
N GLU A 170 15.98 -2.25 9.45
CA GLU A 170 15.28 -2.86 10.58
C GLU A 170 13.78 -3.12 10.32
N ILE A 171 13.22 -2.62 9.21
CA ILE A 171 11.77 -2.71 8.95
C ILE A 171 11.50 -3.09 7.48
N SER A 172 10.71 -4.15 7.31
CA SER A 172 10.06 -4.47 6.05
C SER A 172 8.83 -3.57 5.86
N GLY A 173 8.94 -2.48 5.09
CA GLY A 173 7.75 -1.72 4.67
C GLY A 173 7.99 -0.24 4.36
N PHE A 174 6.97 0.37 3.73
CA PHE A 174 6.95 1.74 3.22
C PHE A 174 6.73 2.82 4.31
N ALA A 175 6.73 2.46 5.59
CA ALA A 175 6.41 3.36 6.72
C ALA A 175 7.65 3.61 7.61
N LEU A 176 8.79 3.92 6.97
CA LEU A 176 10.01 4.30 7.69
C LEU A 176 9.92 5.76 8.15
N GLY A 177 10.38 6.01 9.38
CA GLY A 177 10.57 7.37 9.88
C GLY A 177 11.66 8.10 9.11
N ARG A 178 11.77 9.41 9.37
CA ARG A 178 12.73 10.28 8.69
C ARG A 178 14.18 9.86 8.93
N GLU A 179 14.50 9.40 10.14
CA GLU A 179 15.85 9.00 10.51
C GLU A 179 16.28 7.75 9.74
N GLU A 180 15.41 6.75 9.69
CA GLU A 180 15.63 5.50 8.95
C GLU A 180 15.70 5.76 7.45
N ALA A 181 14.84 6.63 6.92
CA ALA A 181 14.88 7.05 5.52
C ALA A 181 16.23 7.67 5.14
N ARG A 182 16.76 8.54 6.00
CA ARG A 182 18.06 9.17 5.77
C ARG A 182 19.21 8.20 6.04
N GLY A 183 19.03 7.23 6.93
CA GLY A 183 20.00 6.19 7.27
C GLY A 183 20.08 5.03 6.29
N PHE A 184 19.31 5.05 5.19
CA PHE A 184 19.19 3.91 4.28
C PHE A 184 20.52 3.39 3.70
N PHE A 185 21.54 4.23 3.57
CA PHE A 185 22.87 3.81 3.08
C PHE A 185 23.87 3.47 4.20
N ASP A 186 23.53 3.73 5.47
CA ASP A 186 24.50 3.74 6.59
C ASP A 186 25.14 2.37 6.84
N THR A 187 24.40 1.30 6.57
CA THR A 187 24.83 -0.07 6.84
C THR A 187 25.75 -0.64 5.76
N ASN A 188 25.97 0.09 4.65
CA ASN A 188 26.89 -0.29 3.60
C ASN A 188 27.95 0.80 3.36
N SER A 189 29.10 0.68 4.02
CA SER A 189 30.21 1.63 3.85
C SER A 189 30.77 1.65 2.44
N GLU A 190 30.78 0.51 1.72
CA GLU A 190 31.28 0.45 0.34
C GLU A 190 30.45 1.29 -0.63
N LEU A 191 29.12 1.34 -0.45
CA LEU A 191 28.22 2.22 -1.19
C LEU A 191 28.57 3.68 -0.94
N VAL A 192 28.70 4.05 0.33
CA VAL A 192 29.02 5.43 0.73
C VAL A 192 30.39 5.85 0.18
N ASP A 193 31.40 5.00 0.33
CA ASP A 193 32.75 5.22 -0.17
C ASP A 193 32.77 5.32 -1.70
N PHE A 194 32.06 4.43 -2.39
CA PHE A 194 31.89 4.49 -3.85
C PHE A 194 31.30 5.83 -4.28
N CYS A 195 30.23 6.28 -3.64
CA CYS A 195 29.59 7.55 -3.97
C CYS A 195 30.52 8.75 -3.71
N ILE A 196 31.14 8.80 -2.53
CA ILE A 196 32.02 9.91 -2.13
C ILE A 196 33.27 9.99 -3.01
N ALA A 197 33.91 8.84 -3.29
CA ALA A 197 35.10 8.80 -4.14
C ALA A 197 34.81 9.18 -5.60
N ASN A 198 33.56 9.08 -6.03
CA ASN A 198 33.13 9.38 -7.39
C ASN A 198 32.33 10.70 -7.51
N TYR A 199 32.38 11.58 -6.50
CA TYR A 199 31.72 12.88 -6.54
C TYR A 199 32.66 14.03 -6.17
N ASP A 200 32.42 15.22 -6.71
CA ASP A 200 33.22 16.40 -6.38
C ASP A 200 33.05 16.79 -4.92
N THR A 201 34.17 16.97 -4.22
CA THR A 201 34.19 17.22 -2.77
C THR A 201 33.57 18.57 -2.40
N ASN A 202 33.72 19.60 -3.25
CA ASN A 202 33.17 20.92 -2.96
C ASN A 202 31.66 20.94 -3.20
N LYS A 203 31.19 20.41 -4.35
CA LYS A 203 29.75 20.20 -4.60
C LYS A 203 29.09 19.41 -3.48
N ARG A 204 29.76 18.34 -3.00
CA ARG A 204 29.25 17.53 -1.89
C ARG A 204 29.09 18.33 -0.60
N LYS A 205 30.08 19.16 -0.26
CA LYS A 205 30.03 20.02 0.93
C LYS A 205 28.89 21.03 0.84
N ASP A 206 28.73 21.69 -0.30
CA ASP A 206 27.68 22.67 -0.52
C ASP A 206 26.28 22.05 -0.40
N ASN A 207 26.08 20.88 -1.04
CA ASN A 207 24.85 20.11 -0.91
C ASN A 207 24.58 19.70 0.54
N MET A 208 25.60 19.25 1.27
CA MET A 208 25.48 18.84 2.67
C MET A 208 25.11 20.02 3.58
N ILE A 209 25.65 21.22 3.33
CA ILE A 209 25.26 22.44 4.06
C ILE A 209 23.78 22.76 3.80
N PHE A 210 23.34 22.72 2.54
CA PHE A 210 21.94 22.96 2.17
C PHE A 210 20.99 21.95 2.82
N ASP A 211 21.36 20.66 2.81
CA ASP A 211 20.58 19.59 3.44
C ASP A 211 20.48 19.79 4.95
N LEU A 212 21.60 20.06 5.63
CA LEU A 212 21.62 20.34 7.07
C LEU A 212 20.77 21.57 7.45
N GLN A 213 20.78 22.63 6.65
CA GLN A 213 19.90 23.79 6.85
C GLN A 213 18.42 23.39 6.74
N SER A 214 18.08 22.51 5.80
CA SER A 214 16.72 21.99 5.62
C SER A 214 16.30 21.12 6.82
N GLU A 215 17.18 20.24 7.30
CA GLU A 215 16.95 19.44 8.51
C GLU A 215 16.76 20.33 9.75
N LEU A 216 17.58 21.37 9.92
CA LEU A 216 17.43 22.33 11.02
C LEU A 216 16.08 23.05 10.99
N LYS A 217 15.60 23.44 9.80
CA LYS A 217 14.27 24.06 9.65
C LYS A 217 13.16 23.10 10.07
N ILE A 218 13.28 21.83 9.70
CA ILE A 218 12.27 20.83 10.00
C ILE A 218 12.27 20.48 11.48
N ALA A 219 13.43 20.27 12.08
CA ALA A 219 13.57 20.09 13.52
C ALA A 219 12.92 21.26 14.28
N ARG A 220 13.23 22.52 13.90
CA ARG A 220 12.62 23.70 14.50
C ARG A 220 11.10 23.71 14.39
N ASN A 221 10.55 23.40 13.21
CA ASN A 221 9.10 23.34 13.00
C ASN A 221 8.44 22.25 13.84
N SER A 222 9.08 21.09 14.01
CA SER A 222 8.56 19.99 14.84
C SER A 222 8.44 20.36 16.32
N TYR A 223 9.28 21.27 16.83
CA TYR A 223 9.24 21.74 18.22
C TYR A 223 8.41 23.02 18.43
N THR A 224 7.74 23.54 17.40
CA THR A 224 6.76 24.62 17.59
C THR A 224 5.48 24.07 18.21
N ASP A 225 4.71 24.90 18.92
CA ASP A 225 3.40 24.50 19.46
C ASP A 225 2.48 23.91 18.38
N LEU A 226 2.51 24.49 17.18
CA LEU A 226 1.77 23.97 16.02
C LEU A 226 2.29 22.61 15.55
N GLY A 227 3.62 22.40 15.55
CA GLY A 227 4.25 21.13 15.22
C GLY A 227 3.88 20.02 16.21
N LEU A 228 3.92 20.34 17.51
CA LEU A 228 3.51 19.44 18.59
C LEU A 228 2.01 19.11 18.50
N GLN A 229 1.16 20.10 18.21
CA GLN A 229 -0.27 19.88 17.98
C GLN A 229 -0.50 18.90 16.82
N LYS A 230 0.17 19.09 15.69
CA LYS A 230 0.06 18.19 14.53
C LYS A 230 0.52 16.76 14.86
N GLN A 231 1.59 16.61 15.64
CA GLN A 231 2.04 15.30 16.11
C GLN A 231 0.99 14.64 17.01
N ILE A 232 0.40 15.39 17.94
CA ILE A 232 -0.69 14.89 18.81
C ILE A 232 -1.90 14.45 17.99
N GLU A 233 -2.29 15.21 16.97
CA GLU A 233 -3.41 14.85 16.07
C GLU A 233 -3.13 13.57 15.29
N ASN A 234 -1.94 13.43 14.70
CA ASN A 234 -1.54 12.22 13.99
C ASN A 234 -1.55 10.99 14.91
N LEU A 235 -1.03 11.11 16.14
CA LEU A 235 -1.07 10.04 17.13
C LEU A 235 -2.50 9.67 17.51
N LYS A 236 -3.39 10.66 17.71
CA LYS A 236 -4.83 10.42 17.96
C LYS A 236 -5.50 9.66 16.82
N LEU A 237 -5.18 10.01 15.56
CA LEU A 237 -5.71 9.31 14.39
C LEU A 237 -5.24 7.86 14.34
N GLN A 238 -3.94 7.62 14.56
CA GLN A 238 -3.39 6.26 14.60
C GLN A 238 -4.02 5.41 15.71
N ILE A 239 -4.20 5.98 16.91
CA ILE A 239 -4.90 5.32 18.02
C ILE A 239 -6.34 4.96 17.61
N THR A 240 -7.04 5.89 16.96
CA THR A 240 -8.42 5.68 16.49
C THR A 240 -8.50 4.54 15.48
N LEU A 241 -7.60 4.50 14.49
CA LEU A 241 -7.54 3.43 13.49
C LEU A 241 -7.21 2.07 14.12
N LYS A 242 -6.22 2.02 15.02
CA LYS A 242 -5.89 0.79 15.77
C LYS A 242 -7.06 0.32 16.63
N ASN A 243 -7.78 1.23 17.29
CA ASN A 243 -8.97 0.88 18.07
C ASN A 243 -10.08 0.32 17.16
N LYS A 244 -10.30 0.90 15.98
CA LYS A 244 -11.26 0.36 15.00
C LYS A 244 -10.88 -1.06 14.56
N ALA A 245 -9.62 -1.30 14.23
CA ALA A 245 -9.12 -2.63 13.87
C ALA A 245 -9.26 -3.64 15.02
N ASN A 246 -8.91 -3.24 16.25
CA ASN A 246 -9.08 -4.07 17.43
C ASN A 246 -10.55 -4.40 17.71
N ASN A 247 -11.46 -3.42 17.56
CA ASN A 247 -12.89 -3.65 17.72
C ASN A 247 -13.44 -4.64 16.68
N GLN A 248 -12.98 -4.54 15.42
CA GLN A 248 -13.34 -5.51 14.38
C GLN A 248 -12.82 -6.92 14.70
N LEU A 249 -11.57 -7.03 15.18
CA LEU A 249 -10.99 -8.31 15.59
C LEU A 249 -11.74 -8.91 16.77
N ASN A 250 -12.04 -8.11 17.80
CA ASN A 250 -12.80 -8.54 18.97
C ASN A 250 -14.21 -9.00 18.58
N SER A 251 -14.93 -8.25 17.74
CA SER A 251 -16.24 -8.68 17.20
C SER A 251 -16.16 -10.02 16.45
N ARG A 252 -15.07 -10.26 15.72
CA ARG A 252 -14.85 -11.53 15.03
C ARG A 252 -14.58 -12.67 16.03
N LEU A 253 -13.78 -12.42 17.07
CA LEU A 253 -13.50 -13.38 18.14
C LEU A 253 -14.77 -13.74 18.92
N THR A 254 -15.57 -12.75 19.32
CA THR A 254 -16.85 -12.99 20.02
C THR A 254 -17.78 -13.88 19.20
N ARG A 255 -17.88 -13.66 17.89
CA ARG A 255 -18.69 -14.52 17.00
C ARG A 255 -18.15 -15.94 16.91
N TRP A 256 -16.83 -16.10 16.81
CA TRP A 256 -16.22 -17.44 16.84
C TRP A 256 -16.54 -18.18 18.13
N MET A 257 -16.38 -17.52 19.28
CA MET A 257 -16.69 -18.11 20.57
C MET A 257 -18.17 -18.53 20.66
N LYS A 258 -19.09 -17.67 20.22
CA LYS A 258 -20.53 -18.01 20.20
C LYS A 258 -20.85 -19.19 19.29
N VAL A 259 -20.35 -19.20 18.06
CA VAL A 259 -20.59 -20.30 17.10
C VAL A 259 -20.08 -21.64 17.64
N LEU A 260 -18.94 -21.63 18.35
CA LEU A 260 -18.33 -22.86 18.86
C LEU A 260 -18.96 -23.35 20.18
N ASN A 261 -19.63 -22.49 20.93
CA ASN A 261 -20.10 -22.76 22.28
C ASN A 261 -21.63 -22.84 22.42
N ILE A 262 -22.35 -23.04 21.31
CA ILE A 262 -23.80 -23.19 21.32
C ILE A 262 -24.17 -24.64 21.03
N ASP A 263 -25.10 -25.18 21.81
CA ASP A 263 -25.72 -26.46 21.51
C ASP A 263 -26.77 -26.27 20.41
N TYR A 264 -26.40 -26.63 19.18
CA TYR A 264 -27.27 -26.50 18.02
C TYR A 264 -28.54 -27.37 18.12
N CYS A 265 -28.54 -28.44 18.91
CA CYS A 265 -29.75 -29.25 19.12
C CYS A 265 -30.83 -28.51 19.92
N SER A 266 -30.46 -27.46 20.65
CA SER A 266 -31.39 -26.63 21.43
C SER A 266 -32.09 -25.53 20.62
N LEU A 267 -31.63 -25.29 19.39
CA LEU A 267 -32.15 -24.22 18.53
C LEU A 267 -33.39 -24.67 17.76
N GLU A 268 -34.34 -23.75 17.62
CA GLU A 268 -35.44 -23.90 16.66
C GLU A 268 -35.01 -23.40 15.27
N PHE A 269 -35.07 -24.29 14.29
CA PHE A 269 -34.70 -23.97 12.91
C PHE A 269 -35.94 -23.76 12.02
N PRO A 270 -35.95 -22.73 11.18
CA PRO A 270 -36.95 -22.61 10.13
C PRO A 270 -36.70 -23.65 9.03
N GLU A 271 -37.70 -23.87 8.16
CA GLU A 271 -37.60 -24.84 7.06
C GLU A 271 -36.46 -24.49 6.08
N LYS A 272 -36.30 -23.21 5.75
CA LYS A 272 -35.28 -22.71 4.83
C LYS A 272 -34.60 -21.43 5.32
N VAL A 273 -33.31 -21.34 5.07
CA VAL A 273 -32.48 -20.16 5.41
C VAL A 273 -31.57 -19.76 4.24
N SER A 274 -31.24 -18.47 4.18
CA SER A 274 -30.13 -17.94 3.40
C SER A 274 -29.11 -17.32 4.34
N ILE A 275 -27.83 -17.42 4.00
CA ILE A 275 -26.74 -16.90 4.86
C ILE A 275 -26.04 -15.73 4.16
N TYR A 276 -26.07 -14.55 4.78
CA TYR A 276 -25.29 -13.40 4.28
C TYR A 276 -23.87 -13.43 4.85
N GLY A 277 -22.91 -13.81 4.00
CA GLY A 277 -21.48 -13.87 4.27
C GLY A 277 -20.92 -15.29 4.18
N CYS A 278 -20.26 -15.63 3.07
CA CYS A 278 -19.58 -16.92 2.84
C CYS A 278 -18.12 -16.90 3.34
N GLY A 279 -17.86 -16.15 4.40
CA GLY A 279 -16.57 -16.10 5.09
C GLY A 279 -16.34 -17.34 5.97
N ALA A 280 -15.21 -17.36 6.69
CA ALA A 280 -14.86 -18.49 7.56
C ALA A 280 -15.95 -18.80 8.62
N ILE A 281 -16.50 -17.78 9.29
CA ILE A 281 -17.56 -17.95 10.30
C ILE A 281 -18.84 -18.47 9.66
N GLY A 282 -19.27 -17.90 8.52
CA GLY A 282 -20.50 -18.34 7.84
C GLY A 282 -20.42 -19.80 7.38
N ARG A 283 -19.24 -20.24 6.92
CA ARG A 283 -19.00 -21.63 6.54
C ARG A 283 -19.01 -22.60 7.73
N VAL A 284 -18.41 -22.22 8.87
CA VAL A 284 -18.47 -23.05 10.08
C VAL A 284 -19.90 -23.12 10.61
N PHE A 285 -20.59 -21.98 10.69
CA PHE A 285 -21.99 -21.94 11.06
C PHE A 285 -22.85 -22.85 10.17
N TYR A 286 -22.68 -22.78 8.84
CA TYR A 286 -23.34 -23.70 7.89
C TYR A 286 -23.13 -25.17 8.24
N ASN A 287 -21.89 -25.57 8.52
CA ASN A 287 -21.59 -26.97 8.85
C ASN A 287 -22.32 -27.46 10.10
N HIS A 288 -22.65 -26.56 11.03
CA HIS A 288 -23.44 -26.90 12.21
C HIS A 288 -24.95 -26.95 11.95
N ILE A 289 -25.46 -26.26 10.93
CA ILE A 289 -26.92 -26.14 10.71
C ILE A 289 -27.44 -26.90 9.50
N LYS A 290 -26.57 -27.37 8.60
CA LYS A 290 -26.98 -27.98 7.31
C LYS A 290 -27.83 -29.24 7.43
N ASP A 291 -27.72 -29.94 8.56
CA ASP A 291 -28.53 -31.14 8.85
C ASP A 291 -29.84 -30.79 9.60
N HIS A 292 -30.03 -29.52 9.99
CA HIS A 292 -31.18 -29.03 10.75
C HIS A 292 -32.13 -28.16 9.92
N THR A 293 -31.65 -27.53 8.84
CA THR A 293 -32.43 -26.64 7.97
C THR A 293 -31.93 -26.66 6.55
N GLN A 294 -32.80 -26.35 5.58
CA GLN A 294 -32.40 -26.20 4.19
C GLN A 294 -31.69 -24.86 3.98
N VAL A 295 -30.38 -24.89 3.73
CA VAL A 295 -29.64 -23.68 3.35
C VAL A 295 -29.71 -23.47 1.85
N ILE A 296 -30.42 -22.43 1.43
CA ILE A 296 -30.75 -22.16 0.03
C ILE A 296 -29.56 -21.58 -0.73
N GLU A 297 -28.91 -20.57 -0.15
CA GLU A 297 -27.80 -19.86 -0.76
C GLU A 297 -26.94 -19.15 0.29
N PHE A 298 -25.68 -18.90 -0.08
CA PHE A 298 -24.87 -17.86 0.54
C PHE A 298 -24.92 -16.59 -0.31
N ILE A 299 -25.17 -15.46 0.33
CA ILE A 299 -25.09 -14.14 -0.29
C ILE A 299 -23.77 -13.49 0.16
N ASP A 300 -22.87 -13.17 -0.76
CA ASP A 300 -21.58 -12.56 -0.45
C ASP A 300 -21.27 -11.40 -1.40
N GLN A 301 -20.69 -10.31 -0.88
CA GLN A 301 -20.33 -9.15 -1.71
C GLN A 301 -19.19 -9.47 -2.69
N MET A 302 -18.27 -10.36 -2.29
CA MET A 302 -17.13 -10.76 -3.09
C MET A 302 -17.01 -12.30 -3.07
N PRO A 303 -17.89 -13.02 -3.78
CA PRO A 303 -17.84 -14.47 -3.86
C PRO A 303 -16.47 -14.93 -4.36
N ARG A 304 -15.76 -15.75 -3.57
CA ARG A 304 -14.46 -16.34 -3.94
C ARG A 304 -14.60 -17.67 -4.67
N GLN A 305 -15.80 -18.21 -4.70
CA GLN A 305 -16.18 -19.50 -5.25
C GLN A 305 -17.64 -19.44 -5.65
N GLN A 306 -18.07 -20.29 -6.59
CA GLN A 306 -19.45 -20.35 -7.07
C GLN A 306 -20.36 -21.18 -6.15
N TYR A 307 -19.79 -22.15 -5.43
CA TYR A 307 -20.50 -23.04 -4.51
C TYR A 307 -19.66 -23.26 -3.25
N TYR A 308 -20.31 -23.46 -2.11
CA TYR A 308 -19.71 -24.05 -0.92
C TYR A 308 -20.49 -25.31 -0.55
N ASP A 309 -19.81 -26.46 -0.53
CA ASP A 309 -20.46 -27.77 -0.56
C ASP A 309 -21.41 -27.86 -1.78
N SER A 310 -22.70 -28.11 -1.58
CA SER A 310 -23.73 -28.07 -2.62
C SER A 310 -24.53 -26.76 -2.69
N VAL A 311 -24.19 -25.75 -1.88
CA VAL A 311 -24.95 -24.50 -1.74
C VAL A 311 -24.34 -23.40 -2.62
N PRO A 312 -25.13 -22.72 -3.47
CA PRO A 312 -24.62 -21.64 -4.32
C PRO A 312 -24.14 -20.44 -3.49
N VAL A 313 -23.08 -19.79 -3.95
CA VAL A 313 -22.55 -18.54 -3.39
C VAL A 313 -22.72 -17.43 -4.41
N VAL A 314 -23.65 -16.52 -4.15
CA VAL A 314 -24.13 -15.52 -5.11
C VAL A 314 -23.86 -14.11 -4.61
N LYS A 315 -23.82 -13.15 -5.54
CA LYS A 315 -23.82 -11.74 -5.18
C LYS A 315 -25.23 -11.33 -4.72
N PRO A 316 -25.37 -10.24 -3.93
CA PRO A 316 -26.67 -9.73 -3.53
C PRO A 316 -27.68 -9.54 -4.67
N LEU A 317 -27.22 -9.09 -5.84
CA LEU A 317 -28.07 -8.86 -7.02
C LEU A 317 -28.57 -10.13 -7.68
N ASP A 318 -27.87 -11.25 -7.47
CA ASP A 318 -28.18 -12.55 -8.08
C ASP A 318 -28.89 -13.49 -7.08
N SER A 319 -29.25 -12.96 -5.90
CA SER A 319 -29.90 -13.69 -4.82
C SER A 319 -31.32 -14.09 -5.19
N ASN A 320 -31.68 -15.35 -4.91
CA ASN A 320 -33.04 -15.88 -5.06
C ASN A 320 -33.78 -15.92 -3.72
N CYS A 321 -33.34 -15.14 -2.72
CA CYS A 321 -33.98 -15.08 -1.42
C CYS A 321 -35.45 -14.61 -1.56
N ASP A 322 -36.38 -15.43 -1.07
CA ASP A 322 -37.81 -15.12 -1.07
C ASP A 322 -38.30 -14.63 0.30
N ARG A 323 -39.59 -14.30 0.41
CA ARG A 323 -40.21 -13.75 1.63
C ARG A 323 -40.33 -14.78 2.77
N ASP A 324 -40.31 -16.07 2.43
CA ASP A 324 -40.50 -17.16 3.38
C ASP A 324 -39.14 -17.72 3.87
N THR A 325 -38.03 -17.17 3.36
CA THR A 325 -36.68 -17.57 3.73
C THR A 325 -36.15 -16.64 4.82
N LEU A 326 -35.68 -17.22 5.94
CA LEU A 326 -35.01 -16.45 6.98
C LEU A 326 -33.57 -16.15 6.55
N LEU A 327 -33.21 -14.87 6.51
CA LEU A 327 -31.87 -14.42 6.20
C LEU A 327 -31.04 -14.26 7.49
N ILE A 328 -30.00 -15.08 7.63
CA ILE A 328 -29.06 -15.00 8.75
C ILE A 328 -27.84 -14.16 8.33
N ILE A 329 -27.64 -13.03 9.02
CA ILE A 329 -26.57 -12.07 8.70
C ILE A 329 -25.35 -12.31 9.60
N ILE A 330 -24.27 -12.80 9.00
CA ILE A 330 -23.01 -13.11 9.69
C ILE A 330 -22.23 -11.85 10.13
N PRO A 331 -22.05 -10.81 9.29
CA PRO A 331 -21.43 -9.54 9.70
C PRO A 331 -22.42 -8.65 10.44
N SER A 332 -22.72 -8.99 11.69
CA SER A 332 -23.64 -8.27 12.58
C SER A 332 -23.28 -6.81 12.85
N TYR A 333 -21.99 -6.46 12.80
CA TYR A 333 -21.51 -5.09 12.99
C TYR A 333 -22.02 -4.10 11.92
N ASP A 334 -22.53 -4.60 10.78
CA ASP A 334 -23.07 -3.81 9.69
C ASP A 334 -24.51 -4.24 9.34
N TYR A 335 -25.21 -4.84 10.31
CA TYR A 335 -26.53 -5.47 10.12
C TYR A 335 -27.54 -4.54 9.44
N ASP A 336 -27.78 -3.35 10.00
CA ASP A 336 -28.81 -2.43 9.50
C ASP A 336 -28.55 -2.00 8.05
N ASN A 337 -27.29 -1.66 7.73
CA ASN A 337 -26.90 -1.25 6.39
C ASN A 337 -27.05 -2.40 5.38
N ILE A 338 -26.77 -3.63 5.78
CA ILE A 338 -26.94 -4.81 4.94
C ILE A 338 -28.42 -5.07 4.68
N VAL A 339 -29.27 -5.03 5.71
CA VAL A 339 -30.72 -5.24 5.58
C VAL A 339 -31.33 -4.19 4.64
N VAL A 340 -31.01 -2.90 4.83
CA VAL A 340 -31.49 -1.82 3.96
C VAL A 340 -31.04 -2.02 2.52
N ARG A 341 -29.79 -2.42 2.30
CA ARG A 341 -29.26 -2.67 0.96
C ARG A 341 -29.99 -3.84 0.29
N LEU A 342 -30.20 -4.94 1.00
CA LEU A 342 -30.90 -6.10 0.47
C LEU A 342 -32.38 -5.82 0.22
N GLN A 343 -33.04 -5.04 1.08
CA GLN A 343 -34.41 -4.59 0.85
C GLN A 343 -34.54 -3.86 -0.49
N ASN A 344 -33.60 -2.95 -0.79
CA ASN A 344 -33.59 -2.22 -2.05
C ASN A 344 -33.37 -3.13 -3.26
N ILE A 345 -32.55 -4.17 -3.11
CA ILE A 345 -32.24 -5.12 -4.20
C ILE A 345 -33.39 -6.10 -4.44
N LEU A 346 -33.93 -6.67 -3.36
CA LEU A 346 -34.98 -7.69 -3.42
C LEU A 346 -36.37 -7.08 -3.68
N GLY A 347 -36.55 -5.78 -3.46
CA GLY A 347 -37.83 -5.09 -3.64
C GLY A 347 -38.86 -5.39 -2.53
N PHE A 348 -38.44 -5.98 -1.42
CA PHE A 348 -39.27 -6.25 -0.25
C PHE A 348 -38.42 -6.27 1.03
N GLN A 349 -39.06 -6.13 2.21
CA GLN A 349 -38.37 -6.26 3.50
C GLN A 349 -38.04 -7.74 3.77
N PRO A 350 -36.76 -8.16 3.74
CA PRO A 350 -36.41 -9.54 4.05
C PRO A 350 -36.64 -9.82 5.55
N SER A 351 -37.07 -11.03 5.87
CA SER A 351 -37.03 -11.54 7.24
C SER A 351 -35.57 -11.82 7.59
N ALA A 352 -34.95 -10.93 8.36
CA ALA A 352 -33.53 -11.01 8.67
C ALA A 352 -33.29 -11.09 10.18
N ILE A 353 -32.22 -11.79 10.56
CA ILE A 353 -31.72 -11.87 11.93
C ILE A 353 -30.19 -11.88 11.92
N SER A 354 -29.55 -11.26 12.90
CA SER A 354 -28.09 -11.39 13.07
C SER A 354 -27.74 -12.81 13.51
N LEU A 355 -26.53 -13.27 13.18
CA LEU A 355 -26.02 -14.54 13.67
C LEU A 355 -26.11 -14.64 15.19
N GLU A 356 -25.70 -13.60 15.91
CA GLU A 356 -25.69 -13.57 17.36
C GLU A 356 -27.09 -13.68 17.94
N SER A 357 -28.06 -12.91 17.43
CA SER A 357 -29.44 -12.99 17.90
C SER A 357 -30.12 -14.31 17.55
N PHE A 358 -29.68 -14.99 16.48
CA PHE A 358 -30.11 -16.34 16.17
C PHE A 358 -29.55 -17.34 17.20
N LEU A 359 -28.25 -17.27 17.47
CA LEU A 359 -27.56 -18.16 18.41
C LEU A 359 -27.99 -17.94 19.87
N ASP A 360 -28.34 -16.71 20.26
CA ASP A 360 -28.80 -16.37 21.62
C ASP A 360 -30.13 -17.07 22.01
N LYS A 361 -30.80 -17.73 21.06
CA LYS A 361 -31.98 -18.56 21.31
C LYS A 361 -31.62 -19.98 21.80
N GLY A 362 -30.37 -20.39 21.62
CA GLY A 362 -29.87 -21.71 22.01
C GLY A 362 -29.23 -21.71 23.40
N THR A 363 -29.04 -22.88 23.96
CA THR A 363 -28.31 -23.07 25.22
C THR A 363 -26.80 -23.10 24.97
N VAL A 364 -26.06 -22.45 25.86
CA VAL A 364 -24.60 -22.44 25.84
C VAL A 364 -24.05 -23.79 26.33
N ILE A 365 -23.02 -24.33 25.69
CA ILE A 365 -22.42 -25.63 26.03
C ILE A 365 -21.61 -25.53 27.33
N ASP A 366 -20.77 -24.50 27.47
CA ASP A 366 -19.99 -24.21 28.67
C ASP A 366 -20.03 -22.70 28.99
N GLU A 367 -20.54 -22.35 30.18
CA GLU A 367 -20.62 -20.95 30.62
C GLU A 367 -19.24 -20.30 30.85
N ASN A 368 -18.16 -21.10 30.89
CA ASN A 368 -16.78 -20.64 31.13
C ASN A 368 -15.88 -20.67 29.89
N PHE A 369 -16.44 -20.94 28.71
CA PHE A 369 -15.70 -21.13 27.44
C PHE A 369 -14.99 -19.88 26.92
#